data_AF-A0A1A7WMK6-F1
#
_entry.id   AF-A0A1A7WMK6-F1
#
_cell.length_a   1.000
_cell.length_b   1.000
_cell.length_c   1.000
_cell.angle_alpha   90.00
_cell.angle_beta   90.00
_cell.angle_gamma   90.00
#
_symmetry.space_group_name_H-M   'P 1'
#
loop_
_entity.id
_entity.type
_entity.pdbx_description
1 polymer ?
#
loop_
_entity_poly.entity_id
_entity_poly.type
_entity_poly.pdbx_seq_one_letter_code
_entity_poly.pdbx_strand_id
1 'polypeptide(L)'
;MTSATGLMGFWITALIILVATVAEAQTNRANGPNIPFPPACPNMRNLNNICKEGQKRPRYPEKSFPPSGSSDLRRRGKAINRLESWYNVCCHGQNAPPESQILCCTKQAWKQALSQFCVEEYSTMSSVYECCQYKDVARWTCFDSELPNPDYNGKPLYTAPLMPQEPGFTFNSNAC
;
A
#
# COMPACT_ATOMS: atom_id res chain seq x y z
N MET A 1 56.11 -23.68 -19.37
CA MET A 1 55.76 -22.39 -18.75
C MET A 1 54.58 -21.82 -19.52
N THR A 2 53.36 -21.95 -19.01
CA THR A 2 52.17 -21.28 -19.56
C THR A 2 51.45 -20.58 -18.43
N SER A 3 51.44 -19.26 -18.56
CA SER A 3 50.91 -18.21 -17.71
C SER A 3 49.48 -18.49 -17.21
N ALA A 4 49.30 -18.55 -15.90
CA ALA A 4 48.01 -18.44 -15.24
C ALA A 4 47.68 -16.94 -15.06
N THR A 5 47.15 -16.31 -16.09
CA THR A 5 46.65 -14.93 -16.03
C THR A 5 45.27 -14.87 -16.66
N GLY A 6 44.21 -14.90 -15.84
CA GLY A 6 42.86 -14.78 -16.39
C GLY A 6 41.70 -15.11 -15.47
N LEU A 7 41.82 -14.96 -14.14
CA LEU A 7 40.68 -15.17 -13.23
C LEU A 7 40.35 -13.95 -12.36
N MET A 8 41.20 -12.92 -12.28
CA MET A 8 40.91 -11.72 -11.47
C MET A 8 40.06 -10.65 -12.20
N GLY A 9 40.00 -10.67 -13.55
CA GLY A 9 39.24 -9.65 -14.32
C GLY A 9 37.72 -9.86 -14.33
N PHE A 10 37.25 -11.09 -14.15
CA PHE A 10 35.81 -11.41 -14.15
C PHE A 10 35.10 -11.03 -12.84
N TRP A 11 35.81 -10.99 -11.71
CA TRP A 11 35.21 -10.59 -10.43
C TRP A 11 34.99 -9.08 -10.34
N ILE A 12 35.86 -8.28 -10.95
CA ILE A 12 35.77 -6.81 -10.93
C ILE A 12 34.57 -6.33 -11.75
N THR A 13 34.33 -6.91 -12.94
CA THR A 13 33.19 -6.54 -13.79
C THR A 13 31.86 -6.94 -13.16
N ALA A 14 31.77 -8.13 -12.56
CA ALA A 14 30.58 -8.56 -11.84
C ALA A 14 30.24 -7.65 -10.65
N LEU A 15 31.26 -7.19 -9.90
CA LEU A 15 31.07 -6.27 -8.78
C LEU A 15 30.60 -4.88 -9.25
N ILE A 16 31.18 -4.33 -10.32
CA ILE A 16 30.77 -3.02 -10.88
C ILE A 16 29.31 -3.05 -11.34
N ILE A 17 28.90 -4.12 -12.04
CA ILE A 17 27.50 -4.31 -12.48
C ILE A 17 26.56 -4.41 -11.27
N LEU A 18 26.95 -5.16 -10.22
CA LEU A 18 26.16 -5.26 -8.99
C LEU A 18 25.99 -3.90 -8.30
N VAL A 19 27.07 -3.12 -8.19
CA VAL A 19 27.02 -1.78 -7.58
C VAL A 19 26.14 -0.84 -8.38
N ALA A 20 26.23 -0.84 -9.72
CA ALA A 20 25.41 -0.01 -10.59
C ALA A 20 23.90 -0.35 -10.46
N THR A 21 23.55 -1.64 -10.47
CA THR A 21 22.14 -2.08 -10.35
C THR A 21 21.52 -1.76 -8.99
N VAL A 22 22.29 -1.89 -7.89
CA VAL A 22 21.85 -1.47 -6.56
C VAL A 22 21.66 0.05 -6.50
N ALA A 23 22.58 0.83 -7.06
CA ALA A 23 22.48 2.30 -7.09
C ALA A 23 21.26 2.78 -7.89
N GLU A 24 20.98 2.16 -9.04
CA GLU A 24 19.78 2.42 -9.85
C GLU A 24 18.49 2.08 -9.09
N ALA A 25 18.44 0.93 -8.40
CA ALA A 25 17.29 0.55 -7.60
C ALA A 25 17.03 1.52 -6.44
N GLN A 26 18.09 1.97 -5.75
CA GLN A 26 17.98 2.96 -4.68
C GLN A 26 17.51 4.32 -5.20
N THR A 27 18.05 4.76 -6.34
CA THR A 27 17.64 6.01 -6.99
C THR A 27 16.18 5.96 -7.44
N ASN A 28 15.76 4.85 -8.07
CA ASN A 28 14.38 4.65 -8.47
C ASN A 28 13.44 4.66 -7.25
N ARG A 29 13.82 4.02 -6.15
CA ARG A 29 13.04 4.06 -4.90
C ARG A 29 12.91 5.48 -4.35
N ALA A 30 13.99 6.26 -4.37
CA ALA A 30 13.98 7.66 -3.92
C ALA A 30 13.11 8.56 -4.80
N ASN A 31 13.01 8.26 -6.10
CA ASN A 31 12.15 8.96 -7.06
C ASN A 31 10.68 8.48 -7.04
N GLY A 32 10.36 7.47 -6.21
CA GLY A 32 9.02 6.92 -6.08
C GLY A 32 8.04 7.86 -5.37
N PRO A 33 6.73 7.64 -5.52
CA PRO A 33 5.75 8.47 -4.85
C PRO A 33 5.76 8.19 -3.34
N ASN A 34 5.53 9.21 -2.53
CA ASN A 34 5.27 9.01 -1.11
C ASN A 34 3.88 8.38 -0.91
N ILE A 35 3.86 7.19 -0.30
CA ILE A 35 2.65 6.43 0.00
C ILE A 35 2.48 6.41 1.52
N PRO A 36 1.41 7.01 2.08
CA PRO A 36 1.15 6.98 3.51
C PRO A 36 0.66 5.58 3.89
N PHE A 37 1.61 4.68 4.10
CA PHE A 37 1.39 3.27 4.43
C PHE A 37 2.22 2.90 5.67
N PRO A 38 1.61 2.23 6.67
CA PRO A 38 0.27 1.67 6.65
C PRO A 38 -0.85 2.71 6.91
N PRO A 39 -2.06 2.49 6.38
CA PRO A 39 -3.21 3.35 6.67
C PRO A 39 -3.77 3.04 8.07
N ALA A 40 -4.21 4.06 8.80
CA ALA A 40 -4.76 3.89 10.15
C ALA A 40 -6.06 3.09 10.19
N CYS A 41 -6.27 2.34 11.26
CA CYS A 41 -7.53 1.64 11.49
C CYS A 41 -8.69 2.65 11.61
N PRO A 42 -9.81 2.43 10.90
CA PRO A 42 -10.99 3.30 11.03
C PRO A 42 -11.51 3.35 12.46
N ASN A 43 -11.79 4.55 12.93
CA ASN A 43 -12.38 4.85 14.22
C ASN A 43 -13.23 6.12 14.13
N MET A 44 -14.01 6.43 15.17
CA MET A 44 -14.92 7.58 15.16
C MET A 44 -14.24 8.93 14.89
N ARG A 45 -12.95 9.09 15.21
CA ARG A 45 -12.22 10.35 15.04
C ARG A 45 -11.85 10.59 13.58
N ASN A 46 -11.50 9.53 12.85
CA ASN A 46 -11.04 9.63 11.46
C ASN A 46 -12.11 9.25 10.42
N LEU A 47 -13.26 8.69 10.84
CA LEU A 47 -14.33 8.23 9.96
C LEU A 47 -14.86 9.33 9.03
N ASN A 48 -15.07 10.54 9.56
CA ASN A 48 -15.53 11.67 8.77
C ASN A 48 -14.57 11.99 7.61
N ASN A 49 -13.27 11.99 7.87
CA ASN A 49 -12.25 12.25 6.84
C ASN A 49 -12.09 11.07 5.89
N ILE A 50 -12.22 9.83 6.36
CA ILE A 50 -12.27 8.63 5.51
C ILE A 50 -13.30 8.83 4.40
N CYS A 51 -14.51 9.26 4.75
CA CYS A 51 -15.61 9.44 3.79
C CYS A 51 -15.55 10.76 3.00
N LYS A 52 -15.26 11.90 3.64
CA LYS A 52 -15.40 13.22 3.00
C LYS A 52 -14.13 13.68 2.27
N GLU A 53 -12.96 13.21 2.69
CA GLU A 53 -11.68 13.66 2.16
C GLU A 53 -11.06 12.68 1.15
N GLY A 54 -11.76 11.57 0.81
CA GLY A 54 -11.24 10.54 -0.10
C GLY A 54 -10.74 11.09 -1.44
N GLN A 55 -11.50 12.00 -2.06
CA GLN A 55 -11.12 12.67 -3.32
C GLN A 55 -9.94 13.64 -3.17
N LYS A 56 -9.55 14.01 -1.96
CA LYS A 56 -8.40 14.86 -1.67
C LYS A 56 -7.17 14.05 -1.25
N ARG A 57 -7.24 12.71 -1.24
CA ARG A 57 -6.08 11.84 -0.95
C ARG A 57 -5.48 11.26 -2.23
N PRO A 58 -4.14 11.11 -2.32
CA PRO A 58 -3.49 10.59 -3.52
C PRO A 58 -4.00 9.21 -3.99
N ARG A 59 -3.90 8.97 -5.30
CA ARG A 59 -4.02 7.64 -5.92
C ARG A 59 -2.74 7.30 -6.65
N TYR A 60 -2.48 6.01 -6.80
CA TYR A 60 -1.20 5.48 -7.27
C TYR A 60 -1.40 4.57 -8.50
N PRO A 61 -1.76 5.12 -9.68
CA PRO A 61 -1.79 4.32 -10.91
C PRO A 61 -0.37 3.84 -11.28
N GLU A 62 -0.26 2.82 -12.13
CA GLU A 62 1.03 2.22 -12.52
C GLU A 62 2.05 3.22 -13.07
N LYS A 63 1.57 4.30 -13.71
CA LYS A 63 2.40 5.39 -14.24
C LYS A 63 3.05 6.28 -13.17
N SER A 64 2.62 6.18 -11.91
CA SER A 64 3.17 6.94 -10.79
C SER A 64 4.49 6.37 -10.27
N PHE A 65 4.96 5.26 -10.83
CA PHE A 65 6.11 4.52 -10.32
C PHE A 65 7.21 4.39 -11.38
N PRO A 66 8.50 4.40 -10.97
CA PRO A 66 9.62 4.10 -11.85
C PRO A 66 9.46 2.73 -12.52
N PRO A 67 9.93 2.54 -13.77
CA PRO A 67 9.73 1.30 -14.53
C PRO A 67 10.27 0.04 -13.83
N SER A 68 11.34 0.16 -13.05
CA SER A 68 11.98 -0.94 -12.32
C SER A 68 12.31 -0.53 -10.88
N GLY A 69 12.65 -1.51 -10.03
CA GLY A 69 13.14 -1.26 -8.67
C GLY A 69 12.12 -0.68 -7.68
N SER A 70 10.82 -0.69 -8.01
CA SER A 70 9.75 -0.05 -7.22
C SER A 70 8.59 -1.00 -6.88
N SER A 71 8.83 -2.32 -6.90
CA SER A 71 7.76 -3.33 -6.79
C SER A 71 7.05 -3.30 -5.43
N ASP A 72 7.76 -3.03 -4.34
CA ASP A 72 7.18 -2.86 -3.00
C ASP A 72 6.30 -1.61 -2.93
N LEU A 73 6.76 -0.48 -3.51
CA LEU A 73 5.98 0.75 -3.61
C LEU A 73 4.71 0.54 -4.43
N ARG A 74 4.79 -0.17 -5.57
CA ARG A 74 3.62 -0.51 -6.39
C ARG A 74 2.57 -1.28 -5.59
N ARG A 75 2.98 -2.28 -4.80
CA ARG A 75 2.06 -3.08 -3.96
C ARG A 75 1.42 -2.24 -2.86
N ARG A 76 2.18 -1.37 -2.17
CA ARG A 76 1.62 -0.43 -1.19
C ARG A 76 0.63 0.54 -1.82
N GLY A 77 0.95 1.09 -2.99
CA GLY A 77 0.06 1.99 -3.72
C GLY A 77 -1.22 1.32 -4.17
N LYS A 78 -1.12 0.07 -4.67
CA LYS A 78 -2.27 -0.77 -5.00
C LYS A 78 -3.16 -1.02 -3.78
N ALA A 79 -2.57 -1.33 -2.62
CA ALA A 79 -3.31 -1.52 -1.37
C ALA A 79 -4.08 -0.25 -0.96
N ILE A 80 -3.47 0.94 -1.09
CA ILE A 80 -4.16 2.22 -0.83
C ILE A 80 -5.29 2.46 -1.84
N ASN A 81 -5.06 2.27 -3.14
CA ASN A 81 -6.11 2.46 -4.15
C ASN A 81 -7.32 1.55 -3.90
N ARG A 82 -7.07 0.28 -3.53
CA ARG A 82 -8.09 -0.69 -3.13
C ARG A 82 -8.87 -0.24 -1.91
N LEU A 83 -8.16 0.15 -0.85
CA LEU A 83 -8.79 0.62 0.37
C LEU A 83 -9.69 1.83 0.11
N GLU A 84 -9.21 2.79 -0.66
CA GLU A 84 -9.97 3.99 -1.03
C GLU A 84 -11.21 3.67 -1.87
N SER A 85 -11.09 2.74 -2.82
CA SER A 85 -12.24 2.27 -3.59
C SER A 85 -13.28 1.59 -2.71
N TRP A 86 -12.87 0.83 -1.69
CA TRP A 86 -13.79 0.11 -0.81
C TRP A 86 -14.40 1.03 0.26
N TYR A 87 -13.67 2.04 0.73
CA TYR A 87 -14.24 3.10 1.55
C TYR A 87 -15.35 3.85 0.81
N ASN A 88 -15.19 4.10 -0.49
CA ASN A 88 -16.25 4.69 -1.30
C ASN A 88 -17.55 3.85 -1.27
N VAL A 89 -17.44 2.52 -1.29
CA VAL A 89 -18.59 1.61 -1.14
C VAL A 89 -19.26 1.77 0.21
N CYS A 90 -18.48 1.86 1.30
CA CYS A 90 -19.01 2.04 2.65
C CYS A 90 -19.67 3.40 2.88
N CYS A 91 -19.09 4.47 2.34
CA CYS A 91 -19.51 5.85 2.61
C CYS A 91 -20.67 6.33 1.74
N HIS A 92 -20.90 5.70 0.58
CA HIS A 92 -21.93 6.10 -0.40
C HIS A 92 -23.00 5.02 -0.64
N GLY A 93 -23.24 4.15 0.34
CA GLY A 93 -24.28 3.12 0.27
C GLY A 93 -25.70 3.70 0.14
N GLN A 94 -26.62 2.91 -0.41
CA GLN A 94 -28.04 3.27 -0.51
C GLN A 94 -28.63 3.42 0.90
N ASN A 95 -29.41 4.49 1.12
CA ASN A 95 -30.04 4.86 2.40
C ASN A 95 -29.03 5.14 3.52
N ALA A 96 -28.54 6.38 3.60
CA ALA A 96 -27.58 6.91 4.59
C ALA A 96 -27.51 6.06 5.89
N PRO A 97 -26.62 5.04 5.94
CA PRO A 97 -26.63 4.07 7.03
C PRO A 97 -26.16 4.74 8.32
N PRO A 98 -26.55 4.22 9.50
CA PRO A 98 -26.02 4.71 10.78
C PRO A 98 -24.50 4.74 10.79
N GLU A 99 -23.91 5.73 11.47
CA GLU A 99 -22.45 5.90 11.52
C GLU A 99 -21.72 4.65 12.03
N SER A 100 -22.35 3.89 12.93
CA SER A 100 -21.85 2.60 13.42
C SER A 100 -21.71 1.54 12.32
N GLN A 101 -22.64 1.50 11.36
CA GLN A 101 -22.60 0.59 10.21
C GLN A 101 -21.52 1.03 9.22
N ILE A 102 -21.35 2.33 9.00
CA ILE A 102 -20.26 2.88 8.17
C ILE A 102 -18.90 2.55 8.80
N LEU A 103 -18.76 2.74 10.12
CA LEU A 103 -17.53 2.39 10.84
C LEU A 103 -17.24 0.90 10.74
N CYS A 104 -18.24 0.04 10.91
CA CYS A 104 -18.06 -1.40 10.77
C CYS A 104 -17.64 -1.78 9.35
N CYS A 105 -18.31 -1.25 8.32
CA CYS A 105 -17.96 -1.48 6.92
C CYS A 105 -16.53 -1.05 6.61
N THR A 106 -16.12 0.15 7.01
CA THR A 106 -14.77 0.67 6.78
C THR A 106 -13.72 -0.18 7.50
N LYS A 107 -13.97 -0.65 8.73
CA LYS A 107 -13.07 -1.60 9.41
C LYS A 107 -12.94 -2.93 8.68
N GLN A 108 -14.03 -3.47 8.13
CA GLN A 108 -13.99 -4.68 7.31
C GLN A 108 -13.17 -4.45 6.04
N ALA A 109 -13.41 -3.34 5.32
CA ALA A 109 -12.65 -2.96 4.14
C ALA A 109 -11.15 -2.82 4.44
N TRP A 110 -10.80 -2.18 5.55
CA TRP A 110 -9.42 -2.01 6.00
C TRP A 110 -8.72 -3.36 6.25
N LYS A 111 -9.32 -4.25 7.06
CA LYS A 111 -8.75 -5.58 7.33
C LYS A 111 -8.61 -6.40 6.05
N GLN A 112 -9.61 -6.36 5.18
CA GLN A 112 -9.60 -7.14 3.95
C GLN A 112 -8.56 -6.61 2.96
N ALA A 113 -8.41 -5.28 2.82
CA ALA A 113 -7.46 -4.68 1.90
C ALA A 113 -6.02 -5.00 2.31
N LEU A 114 -5.73 -4.95 3.62
CA LEU A 114 -4.44 -5.31 4.18
C LEU A 114 -4.18 -6.82 4.16
N SER A 115 -5.23 -7.65 4.31
CA SER A 115 -5.11 -9.09 4.08
C SER A 115 -4.69 -9.40 2.65
N GLN A 116 -5.35 -8.75 1.68
CA GLN A 116 -5.02 -8.90 0.26
C GLN A 116 -3.61 -8.42 -0.06
N PHE A 117 -3.19 -7.29 0.53
CA PHE A 117 -1.81 -6.81 0.45
C PHE A 117 -0.82 -7.88 0.95
N CYS A 118 -1.09 -8.53 2.09
CA CYS A 118 -0.23 -9.59 2.58
C CYS A 118 -0.17 -10.81 1.66
N VAL A 119 -1.30 -11.21 1.06
CA VAL A 119 -1.31 -12.26 0.02
C VAL A 119 -0.41 -11.87 -1.15
N GLU A 120 -0.50 -10.62 -1.61
CA GLU A 120 0.34 -10.08 -2.69
C GLU A 120 1.82 -10.04 -2.30
N GLU A 121 2.17 -9.69 -1.06
CA GLU A 121 3.56 -9.71 -0.55
C GLU A 121 4.15 -11.12 -0.56
N TYR A 122 3.41 -12.11 -0.06
CA TYR A 122 3.83 -13.52 -0.05
C TYR A 122 3.88 -14.17 -1.44
N SER A 123 3.29 -13.53 -2.45
CA SER A 123 3.31 -14.01 -3.84
C SER A 123 4.55 -13.54 -4.61
N THR A 124 5.56 -13.01 -3.91
CA THR A 124 6.81 -12.50 -4.49
C THR A 124 8.03 -13.17 -3.86
N MET A 125 9.18 -13.10 -4.53
CA MET A 125 10.46 -13.52 -3.95
C MET A 125 11.12 -12.44 -3.06
N SER A 126 10.43 -11.34 -2.79
CA SER A 126 10.95 -10.25 -1.95
C SER A 126 10.64 -10.50 -0.47
N SER A 127 11.42 -9.87 0.42
CA SER A 127 11.09 -9.83 1.84
C SER A 127 9.70 -9.22 2.03
N VAL A 128 8.84 -9.94 2.74
CA VAL A 128 7.47 -9.48 3.02
C VAL A 128 7.47 -8.33 4.02
N TYR A 129 6.51 -7.43 3.87
CA TYR A 129 6.22 -6.38 4.84
C TYR A 129 6.03 -6.98 6.24
N GLU A 130 6.72 -6.44 7.24
CA GLU A 130 6.82 -7.02 8.57
C GLU A 130 5.46 -7.35 9.18
N CYS A 131 4.48 -6.43 9.07
CA CYS A 131 3.16 -6.65 9.63
C CYS A 131 2.42 -7.88 9.08
N CYS A 132 2.77 -8.33 7.87
CA CYS A 132 2.18 -9.53 7.27
C CYS A 132 2.65 -10.83 7.93
N GLN A 133 3.75 -10.80 8.68
CA GLN A 133 4.27 -11.96 9.42
C GLN A 133 3.40 -12.29 10.64
N TYR A 134 2.69 -11.30 11.19
CA TYR A 134 1.76 -11.49 12.29
C TYR A 134 0.39 -12.02 11.80
N LYS A 135 -0.40 -12.55 12.74
CA LYS A 135 -1.76 -13.06 12.51
C LYS A 135 -2.77 -12.37 13.41
N ASP A 136 -4.05 -12.46 13.01
CA ASP A 136 -5.20 -12.00 13.77
C ASP A 136 -5.03 -10.59 14.36
N VAL A 137 -5.25 -10.42 15.66
CA VAL A 137 -5.17 -9.13 16.35
C VAL A 137 -3.77 -8.53 16.23
N ALA A 138 -2.70 -9.32 16.37
CA ALA A 138 -1.32 -8.82 16.30
C ALA A 138 -0.98 -8.20 14.93
N ARG A 139 -1.52 -8.78 13.85
CA ARG A 139 -1.41 -8.19 12.51
C ARG A 139 -2.03 -6.80 12.46
N TRP A 140 -3.24 -6.66 12.97
CA TRP A 140 -3.95 -5.38 12.93
C TRP A 140 -3.30 -4.34 13.82
N THR A 141 -2.80 -4.75 15.00
CA THR A 141 -2.02 -3.87 15.88
C THR A 141 -0.76 -3.36 15.19
N CYS A 142 -0.03 -4.22 14.46
CA CYS A 142 1.15 -3.78 13.70
C CYS A 142 0.79 -2.78 12.60
N PHE A 143 -0.25 -3.04 11.80
CA PHE A 143 -0.66 -2.09 10.77
C PHE A 143 -1.18 -0.76 11.33
N ASP A 144 -1.56 -0.71 12.60
CA ASP A 144 -2.07 0.48 13.28
C ASP A 144 -1.05 1.13 14.25
N SER A 145 0.24 0.79 14.14
CA SER A 145 1.28 1.30 15.07
C SER A 145 2.04 2.53 14.56
N GLU A 146 2.44 2.52 13.29
CA GLU A 146 3.15 3.63 12.64
C GLU A 146 2.25 4.24 11.59
N LEU A 147 1.64 5.40 11.89
CA LEU A 147 0.57 5.97 11.08
C LEU A 147 1.03 7.26 10.39
N PRO A 148 1.43 7.21 9.10
CA PRO A 148 1.84 8.42 8.37
C PRO A 148 0.70 9.43 8.14
N ASN A 149 -0.56 8.99 8.20
CA ASN A 149 -1.75 9.84 8.07
C ASN A 149 -2.91 9.31 8.94
N PRO A 150 -2.86 9.47 10.28
CA PRO A 150 -3.80 8.83 11.20
C PRO A 150 -5.25 9.35 11.04
N ASP A 151 -5.38 10.62 10.68
CA ASP A 151 -6.67 11.30 10.55
C ASP A 151 -7.18 11.35 9.11
N TYR A 152 -6.51 10.64 8.18
CA TYR A 152 -6.96 10.55 6.79
C TYR A 152 -7.11 11.92 6.11
N ASN A 153 -6.25 12.87 6.48
CA ASN A 153 -6.28 14.24 5.98
C ASN A 153 -6.06 14.27 4.47
N GLY A 154 -6.89 15.06 3.77
CA GLY A 154 -6.71 15.38 2.37
C GLY A 154 -5.58 16.37 2.14
N LYS A 155 -5.05 16.41 0.91
CA LYS A 155 -4.12 17.45 0.46
C LYS A 155 -4.93 18.65 -0.08
N PRO A 156 -4.69 19.88 0.40
CA PRO A 156 -5.31 21.06 -0.16
C PRO A 156 -5.04 21.16 -1.67
N LEU A 157 -6.06 21.58 -2.43
CA LEU A 157 -5.99 21.77 -3.89
C LEU A 157 -5.63 20.49 -4.69
N TYR A 158 -5.80 19.31 -4.11
CA TYR A 158 -5.65 18.04 -4.80
C TYR A 158 -7.02 17.42 -5.12
N THR A 159 -7.14 16.90 -6.34
CA THR A 159 -8.27 16.05 -6.77
C THR A 159 -7.71 14.72 -7.26
N ALA A 160 -8.20 13.64 -6.67
CA ALA A 160 -7.82 12.29 -7.05
C ALA A 160 -8.19 12.02 -8.52
N PRO A 161 -7.30 11.35 -9.30
CA PRO A 161 -7.69 10.87 -10.61
C PRO A 161 -8.79 9.81 -10.45
N LEU A 162 -9.62 9.69 -11.48
CA LEU A 162 -10.56 8.57 -11.57
C LEU A 162 -9.78 7.26 -11.58
N MET A 163 -10.10 6.39 -10.63
CA MET A 163 -9.56 5.04 -10.53
C MET A 163 -10.71 4.05 -10.76
N PRO A 164 -10.46 2.90 -11.40
CA PRO A 164 -11.43 1.82 -11.48
C PRO A 164 -11.88 1.39 -10.08
N GLN A 165 -13.14 0.98 -9.96
CA GLN A 165 -13.62 0.36 -8.72
C GLN A 165 -12.89 -0.99 -8.54
N GLU A 166 -12.34 -1.20 -7.34
CA GLU A 166 -11.67 -2.44 -7.01
C GLU A 166 -12.70 -3.50 -6.58
N PRO A 167 -12.75 -4.66 -7.26
CA PRO A 167 -13.70 -5.72 -6.93
C PRO A 167 -13.31 -6.44 -5.63
N GLY A 168 -14.17 -7.35 -5.17
CA GLY A 168 -13.82 -8.31 -4.12
C GLY A 168 -14.15 -7.87 -2.69
N PHE A 169 -14.74 -6.69 -2.48
CA PHE A 169 -15.29 -6.29 -1.18
C PHE A 169 -16.80 -6.32 -1.17
N THR A 170 -17.37 -6.93 -0.13
CA THR A 170 -18.81 -6.93 0.13
C THR A 170 -18.99 -6.74 1.63
N PHE A 171 -19.77 -5.74 2.01
CA PHE A 171 -20.02 -5.44 3.41
C PHE A 171 -20.89 -6.53 4.05
N ASN A 172 -20.45 -7.07 5.18
CA ASN A 172 -21.24 -7.98 6.00
C ASN A 172 -21.73 -7.27 7.28
N SER A 173 -22.95 -6.76 7.26
CA SER A 173 -23.56 -6.07 8.41
C SER A 173 -23.80 -6.95 9.63
N ASN A 174 -23.79 -8.29 9.48
CA ASN A 174 -23.95 -9.24 10.58
C ASN A 174 -22.64 -9.55 11.31
N ALA A 175 -21.50 -9.09 10.77
CA ALA A 175 -20.18 -9.20 11.38
C ALA A 175 -19.75 -7.89 12.08
N CYS A 176 -20.76 -7.08 12.42
CA CYS A 176 -20.70 -5.95 13.33
C CYS A 176 -21.28 -6.41 14.67
#